data_AF-A0A0N1DYT9-F1
#
_entry.id   AF-A0A0N1DYT9-F1
#
_cell.length_a   1.000
_cell.length_b   1.000
_cell.length_c   1.000
_cell.angle_alpha   90.00
_cell.angle_beta   90.00
_cell.angle_gamma   90.00
#
_symmetry.space_group_name_H-M   'P 1'
#
loop_
_entity.id
_entity.type
_entity.pdbx_description
1 polymer ?
#
loop_
_entity_poly.entity_id
_entity_poly.type
_entity_poly.pdbx_seq_one_letter_code
_entity_poly.pdbx_strand_id
1 'polypeptide(L)'
;MYNGDIMLIVVLLCNGQLYTGYVVYSKHPKSTIKSEIEYKSGSHIGWENEYNQAGILIYSCYSVGETTQEVYKFDDHGNLIDHYKL
;
A
#
# COMPACT_ATOMS: atom_id res chain seq x y z
N MET A 1 22.64 9.64 6.13
CA MET A 1 21.78 8.47 6.42
C MET A 1 20.89 8.26 5.20
N TYR A 2 20.91 7.08 4.60
CA TYR A 2 20.09 6.78 3.42
C TYR A 2 18.61 6.76 3.81
N ASN A 3 17.86 7.81 3.45
CA ASN A 3 16.39 7.81 3.44
C ASN A 3 15.93 7.14 2.15
N GLY A 4 16.20 5.84 2.01
CA GLY A 4 15.85 5.11 0.79
C GLY A 4 14.50 4.43 0.96
N ASP A 5 13.55 4.76 0.08
CA ASP A 5 12.39 3.90 -0.13
C ASP A 5 12.87 2.54 -0.65
N ILE A 6 12.27 1.46 -0.15
CA ILE A 6 12.59 0.10 -0.60
C ILE A 6 11.55 -0.27 -1.64
N MET A 7 12.00 -0.57 -2.86
CA MET A 7 11.15 -1.10 -3.92
C MET A 7 11.44 -2.59 -4.11
N LEU A 8 10.42 -3.43 -3.94
CA LEU A 8 10.48 -4.85 -4.27
C LEU A 8 9.76 -5.07 -5.60
N ILE A 9 10.45 -5.60 -6.61
CA ILE A 9 9.87 -5.92 -7.91
C ILE A 9 9.62 -7.43 -8.00
N VAL A 10 8.44 -7.82 -8.47
CA VAL A 10 8.05 -9.19 -8.75
C VAL A 10 7.66 -9.33 -10.22
N VAL A 11 8.24 -10.32 -10.90
CA VAL A 11 7.89 -10.70 -12.27
C VAL A 11 7.62 -12.20 -12.30
N LEU A 12 6.43 -12.59 -12.76
CA LEU A 12 5.99 -13.98 -12.80
C LEU A 12 5.41 -14.29 -14.19
N LEU A 13 5.69 -15.48 -14.71
CA LEU A 13 5.03 -16.02 -15.91
C LEU A 13 4.17 -17.20 -15.47
N CYS A 14 2.85 -17.05 -15.54
CA CYS A 14 1.87 -18.08 -15.14
C CYS A 14 0.93 -18.34 -16.31
N ASN A 15 0.80 -19.60 -16.74
CA ASN A 15 -0.04 -20.02 -17.88
C ASN A 15 0.18 -19.21 -19.17
N GLY A 16 1.44 -18.82 -19.45
CA GLY A 16 1.79 -18.02 -20.63
C GLY A 16 1.48 -16.52 -20.50
N GLN A 17 0.92 -16.08 -19.37
CA GLN A 17 0.63 -14.68 -19.08
C GLN A 17 1.69 -14.11 -18.14
N LEU A 18 2.23 -12.93 -18.51
CA LEU A 18 3.19 -12.20 -17.70
C LEU A 18 2.44 -11.35 -16.66
N TYR A 19 2.83 -11.51 -15.40
CA TYR A 19 2.39 -10.69 -14.29
C TYR A 19 3.59 -9.92 -13.77
N THR A 20 3.45 -8.60 -13.69
CA THR A 20 4.43 -7.74 -13.05
C THR A 20 3.78 -7.05 -11.87
N GLY A 21 4.54 -6.82 -10.82
CA GLY A 21 4.09 -6.01 -9.71
C GLY A 21 5.28 -5.50 -8.92
N TYR A 22 5.07 -4.46 -8.14
CA TYR A 22 6.07 -3.99 -7.19
C TYR A 22 5.43 -3.37 -5.97
N VAL A 23 6.12 -3.45 -4.85
CA VAL A 23 5.70 -2.78 -3.60
C VAL A 23 6.74 -1.73 -3.26
N VAL A 24 6.27 -0.51 -2.97
CA VAL A 24 7.10 0.60 -2.48
C VAL A 24 6.87 0.75 -0.98
N TYR A 25 7.95 0.65 -0.21
CA TYR A 25 7.97 0.87 1.23
C TYR A 25 8.69 2.18 1.54
N SER A 26 7.98 3.11 2.19
CA SER A 26 8.59 4.33 2.72
C SER A 26 8.73 4.25 4.25
N LYS A 27 9.67 5.02 4.81
CA LYS A 27 9.92 5.03 6.26
C LYS A 27 9.88 6.43 6.84
N HIS A 28 9.43 6.52 8.10
CA HIS A 28 9.64 7.69 8.94
C HIS A 28 11.11 7.83 9.32
N PRO A 29 11.56 9.03 9.75
CA PRO A 29 12.94 9.24 10.23
C PRO A 29 13.35 8.30 11.38
N LYS A 30 12.39 7.83 12.17
CA LYS A 30 12.59 6.87 13.28
C LYS A 30 12.61 5.41 12.82
N SER A 31 12.70 5.15 11.51
CA SER A 31 12.71 3.82 10.89
C SER A 31 11.43 2.99 11.02
N THR A 32 10.34 3.55 11.55
CA THR A 32 9.00 2.96 11.42
C THR A 32 8.52 3.06 9.97
N ILE A 33 7.75 2.07 9.52
CA ILE A 33 7.15 2.10 8.19
C ILE A 33 6.19 3.30 8.13
N LYS A 34 6.26 4.06 7.05
CA LYS A 34 5.38 5.21 6.78
C LYS A 34 4.28 4.80 5.82
N SER A 35 4.62 4.12 4.73
CA SER A 35 3.65 3.64 3.78
C SER A 35 4.12 2.39 3.05
N GLU A 36 3.15 1.67 2.53
CA GLU A 36 3.31 0.45 1.75
C GLU A 36 2.32 0.51 0.58
N ILE A 37 2.80 0.50 -0.66
CA ILE A 37 1.97 0.68 -1.84
C ILE A 37 2.27 -0.41 -2.87
N GLU A 38 1.28 -1.25 -3.17
CA GLU A 38 1.36 -2.30 -4.20
C GLU A 38 0.88 -1.79 -5.55
N TYR A 39 1.69 -2.01 -6.58
CA TYR A 39 1.35 -1.80 -7.98
C TYR A 39 1.31 -3.14 -8.70
N LYS A 40 0.25 -3.37 -9.49
CA LYS A 40 0.04 -4.54 -10.35
C LYS A 40 0.01 -4.10 -11.81
N SER A 41 0.79 -4.80 -12.63
CA SER A 41 0.87 -4.64 -14.08
C SER A 41 1.10 -3.19 -14.54
N GLY A 42 1.85 -2.41 -13.76
CA GLY A 42 2.24 -1.03 -14.10
C GLY A 42 1.20 0.07 -13.83
N SER A 43 -0.05 -0.25 -13.47
CA SER A 43 -1.13 0.75 -13.42
C SER A 43 -2.15 0.57 -12.30
N HIS A 44 -2.39 -0.66 -11.83
CA HIS A 44 -3.40 -0.92 -10.80
C HIS A 44 -2.79 -0.92 -9.41
N ILE A 45 -3.35 -0.12 -8.50
CA ILE A 45 -2.98 -0.18 -7.08
C ILE A 45 -3.69 -1.39 -6.49
N GLY A 46 -2.93 -2.36 -5.99
CA GLY A 46 -3.51 -3.52 -5.31
C GLY A 46 -3.98 -3.14 -3.91
N TRP A 47 -3.08 -2.56 -3.13
CA TRP A 47 -3.36 -1.95 -1.83
C TRP A 47 -2.36 -0.83 -1.53
N GLU A 48 -2.79 0.10 -0.68
CA GLU A 48 -2.03 1.24 -0.18
C GLU A 48 -2.33 1.42 1.30
N ASN A 49 -1.30 1.36 2.14
CA ASN A 49 -1.41 1.59 3.59
C ASN A 49 -0.51 2.75 4.00
N GLU A 50 -0.99 3.57 4.94
CA GLU A 50 -0.18 4.59 5.62
C GLU A 50 -0.24 4.45 7.13
N TYR A 51 0.89 4.71 7.78
CA TYR A 51 1.09 4.57 9.21
C TYR A 51 1.60 5.87 9.81
N ASN A 52 1.12 6.22 11.01
CA ASN A 52 1.66 7.34 11.76
C ASN A 52 3.05 7.02 12.35
N GLN A 53 3.68 8.00 13.02
CA GLN A 53 5.04 7.81 13.56
C GLN A 53 5.15 6.69 14.62
N ALA A 54 4.05 6.37 15.29
CA ALA A 54 3.98 5.26 16.25
C ALA A 54 3.82 3.89 15.56
N GLY A 55 3.69 3.85 14.24
CA GLY A 55 3.44 2.63 13.47
C GLY A 55 1.98 2.19 13.45
N ILE A 56 1.04 3.07 13.81
CA ILE A 56 -0.39 2.79 13.80
C ILE A 56 -0.94 3.10 12.41
N LEU A 57 -1.74 2.18 11.86
CA LEU A 57 -2.41 2.35 10.57
C LEU A 57 -3.42 3.50 10.65
N ILE A 58 -3.28 4.48 9.75
CA ILE A 58 -4.16 5.66 9.67
C ILE A 58 -4.94 5.74 8.36
N TYR A 59 -4.49 5.01 7.35
CA TYR A 59 -5.14 4.92 6.05
C TYR A 59 -4.91 3.54 5.45
N SER A 60 -5.96 2.97 4.85
CA SER A 60 -5.85 1.80 3.99
C SER A 60 -6.80 1.92 2.80
N CYS A 61 -6.29 1.62 1.61
CA CYS A 61 -7.05 1.51 0.38
C CYS A 61 -6.72 0.18 -0.28
N TYR A 62 -7.71 -0.54 -0.77
CA TYR A 62 -7.48 -1.76 -1.54
C TYR A 62 -8.46 -1.89 -2.70
N SER A 63 -7.95 -2.42 -3.81
CA SER A 63 -8.77 -2.73 -4.97
C SER A 63 -9.52 -4.05 -4.76
N VAL A 64 -10.84 -3.98 -4.76
CA VAL A 64 -11.75 -5.14 -4.72
C VAL A 64 -12.24 -5.40 -6.13
N GLY A 65 -11.57 -6.33 -6.82
CA GLY A 65 -11.84 -6.58 -8.24
C GLY A 65 -11.19 -5.54 -9.15
N GLU A 66 -11.66 -5.43 -10.40
CA GLU A 66 -11.00 -4.62 -11.42
C GLU A 66 -11.32 -3.11 -11.34
N THR A 67 -12.43 -2.74 -10.70
CA THR A 67 -12.94 -1.36 -10.78
C THR A 67 -13.39 -0.76 -9.46
N THR A 68 -13.41 -1.54 -8.36
CA THR A 68 -13.88 -1.04 -7.06
C THR A 68 -12.70 -0.86 -6.13
N GLN A 69 -12.68 0.23 -5.38
CA GLN A 69 -11.75 0.43 -4.28
C GLN A 69 -12.52 0.58 -2.97
N GLU A 70 -12.01 -0.01 -1.90
CA GLU A 70 -12.51 0.27 -0.55
C GLU A 70 -11.46 1.06 0.20
N VAL A 71 -11.90 2.16 0.80
CA VAL A 71 -11.05 3.10 1.52
C VAL A 71 -11.47 3.17 2.98
N TYR A 72 -10.47 3.11 3.85
CA TYR A 72 -10.60 3.12 5.31
C TYR A 72 -9.71 4.22 5.87
N LYS A 73 -10.26 5.06 6.74
CA LYS A 73 -9.50 6.06 7.48
C LYS A 73 -9.63 5.81 8.96
N PHE A 74 -8.52 5.94 9.67
CA PHE A 74 -8.45 5.72 11.10
C PHE A 74 -7.96 6.98 11.81
N ASP A 75 -8.32 7.14 13.08
CA ASP A 75 -7.70 8.13 13.95
C ASP A 75 -6.26 7.72 14.33
N ASP A 76 -5.56 8.58 15.08
CA ASP A 76 -4.18 8.33 15.51
C ASP A 76 -4.03 7.15 16.49
N HIS A 77 -5.13 6.59 17.00
CA HIS A 77 -5.18 5.41 17.85
C HIS A 77 -5.55 4.14 17.09
N GLY A 78 -5.82 4.23 15.78
CA GLY A 78 -6.19 3.12 14.93
C GLY A 78 -7.69 2.78 14.97
N ASN A 79 -8.53 3.67 15.50
CA ASN A 79 -9.98 3.49 15.45
C ASN A 79 -10.52 3.96 14.10
N LEU A 80 -11.39 3.17 13.48
CA LEU A 80 -12.03 3.53 12.22
C LEU A 80 -12.92 4.77 12.40
N ILE A 81 -12.68 5.79 11.57
CA ILE A 81 -13.46 7.04 11.57
C ILE A 81 -14.27 7.24 10.28
N ASP A 82 -13.87 6.61 9.18
CA ASP A 82 -14.53 6.75 7.88
C ASP A 82 -14.28 5.51 7.01
N HIS A 83 -15.29 5.16 6.20
CA HIS A 83 -15.22 4.07 5.22
C HIS A 83 -16.14 4.36 4.03
N TYR A 84 -15.61 4.20 2.82
CA TYR A 84 -16.38 4.34 1.58
C TYR A 84 -15.81 3.48 0.46
N LYS A 85 -16.62 3.29 -0.59
CA LYS A 85 -16.25 2.59 -1.81
C LYS A 85 -16.20 3.56 -2.98
N LEU A 86 -15.21 3.38 -3.87
CA LEU A 86 -15.06 4.08 -5.14
C LEU A 86 -15.26 3.12 -6.30
#